data_AF-R5AWE7-F1
#
_entry.id   AF-R5AWE7-F1
#
_cell.length_a   1.000
_cell.length_b   1.000
_cell.length_c   1.000
_cell.angle_alpha   90.00
_cell.angle_beta   90.00
_cell.angle_gamma   90.00
#
_symmetry.space_group_name_H-M   'P 1'
#
loop_
_entity.id
_entity.type
_entity.pdbx_description
1 polymer ?
#
loop_
_entity_poly.entity_id
_entity_poly.type
_entity_poly.pdbx_seq_one_letter_code
_entity_poly.pdbx_strand_id
1 'polypeptide(L)'
;MLDIIRSLNPKPGSEVESVQAADRLSHITPDFAVETDGESLTVTLLNTTPELQVEATFAAVDDGNSSSSADAFIRRQRDEALGFISILKLRQQTLFRVMNAIARFQHNFFLTGDESKLRPMVLKDISQSTGYDTSVVSRATQGKYVLTPWGIFSLKFFFNERFNDSDDTSSREIIAALREIVEGEDRRHPLNDDAVAEQLSRRGFKVARRTVAKYREQAGIPVARLRREL
;
A
#
# COMPACT_ATOMS: atom_id res chain seq x y z
N MET A 1 -40.88 -36.38 -20.26
CA MET A 1 -41.13 -35.29 -19.29
C MET A 1 -39.81 -34.72 -18.74
N LEU A 2 -38.85 -35.56 -18.34
CA LEU A 2 -37.50 -35.13 -17.94
C LEU A 2 -36.68 -34.45 -19.05
N ASP A 3 -36.85 -34.87 -20.32
CA ASP A 3 -36.10 -34.29 -21.44
C ASP A 3 -36.47 -32.83 -21.73
N ILE A 4 -37.73 -32.46 -21.48
CA ILE A 4 -38.19 -31.06 -21.63
C ILE A 4 -37.54 -30.18 -20.55
N ILE A 5 -37.45 -30.67 -19.31
CA ILE A 5 -36.83 -29.93 -18.20
C ILE A 5 -35.32 -29.73 -18.45
N ARG A 6 -34.63 -30.69 -19.07
CA ARG A 6 -33.21 -30.55 -19.45
C ARG A 6 -32.97 -29.62 -20.64
N SER A 7 -33.98 -29.47 -21.52
CA SER A 7 -33.89 -28.57 -22.67
C SER A 7 -34.06 -27.08 -22.30
N LEU A 8 -34.52 -26.78 -21.09
CA LEU A 8 -34.68 -25.43 -20.60
C LEU A 8 -33.38 -24.93 -19.97
N ASN A 9 -32.92 -23.75 -20.39
CA ASN A 9 -31.77 -23.11 -19.79
C ASN A 9 -32.12 -22.70 -18.35
N PRO A 10 -31.42 -23.21 -17.31
CA PRO A 10 -31.70 -22.87 -15.92
C PRO A 10 -31.29 -21.43 -15.56
N LYS A 11 -30.48 -20.76 -16.39
CA LYS A 11 -30.03 -19.38 -16.21
C LYS A 11 -30.04 -18.60 -17.53
N PRO A 12 -31.22 -18.31 -18.11
CA PRO A 12 -31.32 -17.62 -19.40
C PRO A 12 -30.75 -16.18 -19.38
N GLY A 13 -30.58 -15.58 -18.19
CA GLY A 13 -29.96 -14.26 -18.02
C GLY A 13 -28.42 -14.22 -18.02
N SER A 14 -27.73 -15.37 -18.00
CA SER A 14 -26.25 -15.38 -17.98
C SER A 14 -25.64 -14.86 -19.28
N GLU A 15 -26.36 -14.96 -20.40
CA GLU A 15 -25.95 -14.39 -21.69
C GLU A 15 -26.00 -12.85 -21.67
N VAL A 16 -26.94 -12.25 -20.90
CA VAL A 16 -27.04 -10.80 -20.71
C VAL A 16 -25.96 -10.31 -19.72
N GLU A 17 -25.64 -11.12 -18.71
CA GLU A 17 -24.52 -10.83 -17.81
C GLU A 17 -23.19 -10.79 -18.54
N SER A 18 -22.98 -11.54 -19.64
CA SER A 18 -21.69 -11.55 -20.33
C SER A 18 -21.20 -10.16 -20.81
N VAL A 19 -22.12 -9.24 -21.14
CA VAL A 19 -21.80 -7.88 -21.60
C VAL A 19 -21.46 -6.94 -20.44
N GLN A 20 -22.02 -7.17 -19.24
CA GLN A 20 -21.75 -6.37 -18.03
C GLN A 20 -20.75 -7.03 -17.06
N ALA A 21 -20.54 -8.34 -17.19
CA ALA A 21 -19.61 -9.13 -16.39
C ALA A 21 -18.18 -9.04 -16.95
N ALA A 22 -18.00 -8.73 -18.23
CA ALA A 22 -16.69 -8.37 -18.77
C ALA A 22 -16.09 -7.16 -18.02
N ASP A 23 -16.92 -6.21 -17.58
CA ASP A 23 -16.51 -5.05 -16.77
C ASP A 23 -16.27 -5.42 -15.28
N ARG A 24 -16.91 -6.48 -14.77
CA ARG A 24 -16.73 -6.97 -13.38
C ARG A 24 -15.59 -7.97 -13.23
N LEU A 25 -15.14 -8.58 -14.33
CA LEU A 25 -13.91 -9.35 -14.41
C LEU A 25 -12.74 -8.37 -14.57
N SER A 26 -12.48 -7.55 -13.55
CA SER A 26 -11.31 -6.68 -13.53
C SER A 26 -10.07 -7.58 -13.57
N HIS A 27 -9.50 -7.78 -14.76
CA HIS A 27 -8.32 -8.61 -14.94
C HIS A 27 -7.15 -7.90 -14.23
N ILE A 28 -6.75 -8.44 -13.08
CA ILE A 28 -5.62 -7.90 -12.34
C ILE A 28 -4.36 -8.20 -13.15
N THR A 29 -3.72 -7.16 -13.65
CA THR A 29 -2.42 -7.27 -14.31
C THR A 29 -1.33 -7.13 -13.25
N PRO A 30 -0.58 -8.20 -12.94
CA PRO A 30 0.46 -8.16 -11.92
C PRO A 30 1.63 -7.26 -12.35
N ASP A 31 2.22 -6.54 -11.40
CA ASP A 31 3.40 -5.71 -11.63
C ASP A 31 4.70 -6.50 -11.45
N PHE A 32 4.65 -7.56 -10.65
CA PHE A 32 5.79 -8.42 -10.30
C PHE A 32 5.45 -9.89 -10.56
N ALA A 33 6.46 -10.70 -10.85
CA ALA A 33 6.40 -12.15 -10.77
C ALA A 33 7.45 -12.65 -9.79
N VAL A 34 7.11 -13.66 -9.00
CA VAL A 34 8.04 -14.42 -8.18
C VAL A 34 7.98 -15.86 -8.63
N GLU A 35 9.11 -16.40 -9.04
CA GLU A 35 9.27 -17.79 -9.43
C GLU A 35 10.14 -18.51 -8.41
N THR A 36 9.82 -19.78 -8.19
CA THR A 36 10.52 -20.66 -7.26
C THR A 36 11.25 -21.74 -8.03
N ASP A 37 12.56 -21.83 -7.85
CA ASP A 37 13.36 -22.96 -8.34
C ASP A 37 14.08 -23.61 -7.16
N GLY A 38 13.53 -24.73 -6.67
CA GLY A 38 13.95 -25.37 -5.43
C GLY A 38 13.80 -24.44 -4.22
N GLU A 39 14.92 -24.05 -3.62
CA GLU A 39 14.97 -23.08 -2.51
C GLU A 39 15.24 -21.64 -2.98
N SER A 40 15.47 -21.41 -4.27
CA SER A 40 15.78 -20.08 -4.80
C SER A 40 14.52 -19.33 -5.23
N LEU A 41 14.48 -18.04 -4.93
CA LEU A 41 13.42 -17.13 -5.36
C LEU A 41 13.96 -16.15 -6.40
N THR A 42 13.30 -16.08 -7.54
CA THR A 42 13.60 -15.09 -8.58
C THR A 42 12.45 -14.10 -8.67
N VAL A 43 12.75 -12.81 -8.48
CA VAL A 43 11.78 -11.72 -8.61
C VAL A 43 11.97 -11.05 -9.97
N THR A 44 10.88 -10.87 -10.71
CA THR A 44 10.87 -10.20 -12.02
C THR A 44 9.86 -9.06 -12.01
N LEU A 45 10.20 -7.93 -12.62
CA LEU A 45 9.27 -6.82 -12.84
C LEU A 45 8.58 -7.04 -14.19
N LEU A 46 7.26 -7.24 -14.20
CA LEU A 46 6.51 -7.56 -15.42
C LEU A 46 6.14 -6.31 -16.21
N ASN A 47 5.92 -5.19 -15.51
CA ASN A 47 5.55 -3.92 -16.14
C ASN A 47 6.81 -3.13 -16.50
N THR A 48 7.53 -3.58 -17.53
CA THR A 48 8.71 -2.87 -18.05
C THR A 48 8.26 -1.78 -19.02
N THR A 49 8.35 -0.53 -18.58
CA THR A 49 8.40 0.60 -19.51
C THR A 49 9.56 0.37 -20.49
N PRO A 50 9.36 0.54 -21.81
CA PRO A 50 10.44 0.40 -22.77
C PRO A 50 11.60 1.33 -22.42
N GLU A 51 12.81 0.97 -22.83
CA GLU A 51 13.97 1.81 -22.59
C GLU A 51 13.82 3.12 -23.36
N LEU A 52 13.61 4.21 -22.61
CA LEU A 52 13.45 5.54 -23.16
C LEU A 52 14.82 6.14 -23.42
N GLN A 53 15.01 6.66 -24.62
CA GLN A 53 16.21 7.38 -25.03
C GLN A 53 15.80 8.72 -25.65
N VAL A 54 16.68 9.71 -25.53
CA VAL A 54 16.51 10.98 -26.24
C VAL A 54 17.02 10.80 -27.66
N GLU A 55 16.21 11.19 -28.64
CA GLU A 55 16.53 11.08 -30.06
C GLU A 55 17.83 11.81 -30.41
N ALA A 56 18.66 11.21 -31.25
CA ALA A 56 20.04 11.66 -31.52
C ALA A 56 20.10 13.04 -32.17
N THR A 57 19.06 13.44 -32.91
CA THR A 57 18.92 14.78 -33.52
C THR A 57 18.88 15.91 -32.47
N PHE A 58 18.54 15.60 -31.21
CA PHE A 58 18.59 16.56 -30.10
C PHE A 58 19.89 16.44 -29.28
N ALA A 59 20.82 15.58 -29.68
CA ALA A 59 22.18 15.59 -29.15
C ALA A 59 22.83 16.92 -29.59
N ALA A 60 23.36 17.67 -28.63
CA ALA A 60 23.81 19.03 -28.83
C ALA A 60 24.73 19.14 -30.05
N VAL A 61 24.27 19.87 -31.08
CA VAL A 61 25.16 20.41 -32.11
C VAL A 61 25.90 21.56 -31.44
N ASP A 62 27.08 21.26 -30.91
CA ASP A 62 28.02 22.25 -30.36
C ASP A 62 28.78 22.92 -31.53
N ASP A 63 28.06 23.37 -32.55
CA ASP A 63 28.61 24.29 -33.53
C ASP A 63 28.67 25.64 -32.82
N GLY A 64 29.87 26.05 -32.40
CA GLY A 64 30.16 27.20 -31.54
C GLY A 64 29.80 28.58 -32.11
N ASN A 65 28.72 28.68 -32.90
CA ASN A 65 28.32 29.86 -33.65
C ASN A 65 26.83 30.24 -33.53
N SER A 66 26.05 29.60 -32.65
CA SER A 66 24.66 30.02 -32.42
C SER A 66 24.35 30.24 -30.93
N SER A 67 24.45 31.50 -30.50
CA SER A 67 23.85 32.01 -29.27
C SER A 67 22.36 32.31 -29.49
N SER A 68 21.61 31.37 -30.08
CA SER A 68 20.18 31.55 -30.36
C SER A 68 19.34 31.14 -29.15
N SER A 69 18.26 31.88 -28.88
CA SER A 69 17.25 31.49 -27.88
C SER A 69 16.64 30.10 -28.15
N ALA A 70 16.68 29.64 -29.40
CA ALA A 70 16.27 28.31 -29.81
C ALA A 70 17.18 27.19 -29.24
N ASP A 71 18.50 27.41 -29.20
CA ASP A 71 19.45 26.41 -28.71
C ASP A 71 19.35 26.24 -27.19
N ALA A 72 19.13 27.34 -26.48
CA ALA A 72 18.84 27.32 -25.04
C ALA A 72 17.54 26.55 -24.73
N PHE A 73 16.50 26.73 -25.56
CA PHE A 73 15.24 25.99 -25.42
C PHE A 73 15.43 24.48 -25.64
N ILE A 74 16.16 24.09 -26.69
CA ILE A 74 16.44 22.68 -26.99
C ILE A 74 17.24 22.02 -25.86
N ARG A 75 18.29 22.68 -25.35
CA ARG A 75 19.09 22.18 -24.22
C ARG A 75 18.22 21.95 -22.98
N ARG A 76 17.34 22.91 -22.64
CA ARG A 76 16.42 22.78 -21.52
C ARG A 76 15.48 21.59 -21.69
N GLN A 77 14.83 21.45 -22.85
CA GLN A 77 13.88 20.36 -23.08
C GLN A 77 14.56 18.99 -23.01
N ARG A 78 15.80 18.91 -23.49
CA ARG A 78 16.64 17.71 -23.40
C ARG A 78 16.96 17.36 -21.94
N ASP A 79 17.39 18.34 -21.14
CA ASP A 79 17.73 18.11 -19.73
C ASP A 79 16.51 17.68 -18.92
N GLU A 80 15.33 18.27 -19.20
CA GLU A 80 14.05 17.83 -18.64
C GLU A 80 13.71 16.37 -19.02
N ALA A 81 13.93 15.99 -20.29
CA ALA A 81 13.71 14.61 -20.76
C ALA A 81 14.68 13.61 -20.10
N LEU A 82 15.97 13.95 -20.00
CA LEU A 82 16.96 13.13 -19.30
C LEU A 82 16.62 12.98 -17.81
N GLY A 83 16.18 14.06 -17.17
CA GLY A 83 15.67 14.05 -15.80
C GLY A 83 14.49 13.08 -15.65
N PHE A 84 13.52 13.13 -16.55
CA PHE A 84 12.38 12.22 -16.54
C PHE A 84 12.80 10.75 -16.67
N ILE A 85 13.69 10.43 -17.62
CA ILE A 85 14.22 9.06 -17.82
C ILE A 85 14.92 8.57 -16.54
N SER A 86 15.70 9.43 -15.89
CA SER A 86 16.39 9.09 -14.64
C SER A 86 15.43 8.78 -13.50
N ILE A 87 14.35 9.56 -13.35
CA ILE A 87 13.32 9.34 -12.34
C ILE A 87 12.58 8.03 -12.59
N LEU A 88 12.33 7.71 -13.86
CA LEU A 88 11.67 6.46 -14.25
C LEU A 88 12.53 5.24 -13.90
N LYS A 89 13.84 5.30 -14.18
CA LYS A 89 14.82 4.27 -13.77
C LYS A 89 14.87 4.12 -12.24
N LEU A 90 14.92 5.24 -11.51
CA LEU A 90 14.91 5.22 -10.04
C LEU A 90 13.64 4.57 -9.48
N ARG A 91 12.48 4.84 -10.08
CA ARG A 91 11.21 4.21 -9.70
C ARG A 91 11.26 2.70 -9.90
N GLN A 92 11.72 2.22 -11.05
CA GLN A 92 11.84 0.78 -11.33
C GLN A 92 12.77 0.10 -10.32
N GLN A 93 13.94 0.70 -10.06
CA GLN A 93 14.89 0.21 -9.06
C GLN A 93 14.29 0.16 -7.65
N THR A 94 13.54 1.19 -7.27
CA THR A 94 12.86 1.25 -5.96
C THR A 94 11.83 0.14 -5.83
N LEU A 95 10.96 -0.04 -6.83
CA LEU A 95 9.95 -1.11 -6.87
C LEU A 95 10.62 -2.48 -6.75
N PHE A 96 11.66 -2.72 -7.54
CA PHE A 96 12.39 -3.99 -7.54
C PHE A 96 13.06 -4.28 -6.19
N ARG A 97 13.69 -3.28 -5.56
CA ARG A 97 14.32 -3.43 -4.24
C ARG A 97 13.31 -3.71 -3.13
N VAL A 98 12.18 -2.99 -3.13
CA VAL A 98 11.09 -3.21 -2.17
C VAL A 98 10.51 -4.61 -2.32
N MET A 99 10.21 -5.05 -3.55
CA MET A 99 9.69 -6.39 -3.81
C MET A 99 10.69 -7.49 -3.40
N ASN A 100 11.97 -7.33 -3.71
CA ASN A 100 13.00 -8.28 -3.27
C ASN A 100 13.12 -8.35 -1.75
N ALA A 101 13.03 -7.21 -1.05
CA ALA A 101 13.05 -7.20 0.40
C ALA A 101 11.84 -7.97 0.98
N ILE A 102 10.65 -7.78 0.40
CA ILE A 102 9.43 -8.51 0.77
C ILE A 102 9.58 -10.02 0.50
N ALA A 103 10.05 -10.40 -0.69
CA ALA A 103 10.26 -11.80 -1.06
C ALA A 103 11.26 -12.51 -0.13
N ARG A 104 12.34 -11.82 0.25
CA ARG A 104 13.32 -12.33 1.21
C ARG A 104 12.75 -12.44 2.62
N PHE A 105 11.97 -11.46 3.06
CA PHE A 105 11.37 -11.48 4.38
C PHE A 105 10.34 -12.61 4.51
N GLN A 106 9.51 -12.78 3.48
CA GLN A 106 8.45 -13.80 3.40
C GLN A 106 8.89 -15.08 2.67
N HIS A 107 10.19 -15.40 2.73
CA HIS A 107 10.78 -16.48 1.93
C HIS A 107 10.02 -17.81 2.04
N ASN A 108 9.64 -18.23 3.25
CA ASN A 108 8.92 -19.48 3.48
C ASN A 108 7.52 -19.50 2.84
N PHE A 109 6.82 -18.36 2.83
CA PHE A 109 5.54 -18.25 2.14
C PHE A 109 5.75 -18.38 0.63
N PHE A 110 6.73 -17.65 0.09
CA PHE A 110 7.09 -17.73 -1.32
C PHE A 110 7.79 -19.04 -1.71
N LEU A 111 7.87 -20.06 -0.85
CA LEU A 111 8.30 -21.41 -1.25
C LEU A 111 7.14 -22.41 -1.19
N THR A 112 6.24 -22.22 -0.23
CA THR A 112 5.22 -23.21 0.12
C THR A 112 3.80 -22.80 -0.28
N GLY A 113 3.55 -21.50 -0.41
CA GLY A 113 2.21 -20.93 -0.57
C GLY A 113 1.34 -20.97 0.69
N ASP A 114 1.88 -21.45 1.82
CA ASP A 114 1.13 -21.61 3.06
C ASP A 114 1.06 -20.27 3.81
N GLU A 115 -0.13 -19.69 3.90
CA GLU A 115 -0.39 -18.44 4.62
C GLU A 115 0.00 -18.50 6.10
N SER A 116 -0.02 -19.69 6.73
CA SER A 116 0.42 -19.86 8.12
C SER A 116 1.92 -19.61 8.32
N LYS A 117 2.70 -19.68 7.24
CA LYS A 117 4.14 -19.41 7.22
C LYS A 117 4.48 -17.93 7.00
N LEU A 118 3.48 -17.06 6.85
CA LEU A 118 3.69 -15.62 6.77
C LEU A 118 4.31 -15.10 8.07
N ARG A 119 5.44 -14.43 7.93
CA ARG A 119 6.11 -13.75 9.03
C ARG A 119 5.46 -12.38 9.24
N PRO A 120 5.31 -11.93 10.49
CA PRO A 120 4.82 -10.58 10.78
C PRO A 120 5.74 -9.56 10.15
N MET A 121 5.18 -8.66 9.37
CA MET A 121 5.97 -7.68 8.64
C MET A 121 5.25 -6.35 8.60
N VAL A 122 5.94 -5.30 9.03
CA VAL A 122 5.45 -3.92 8.93
C VAL A 122 6.27 -3.13 7.92
N LEU A 123 5.73 -2.00 7.47
CA LEU A 123 6.42 -1.12 6.52
C LEU A 123 7.81 -0.67 7.02
N LYS A 124 7.98 -0.57 8.34
CA LYS A 124 9.26 -0.20 8.97
C LYS A 124 10.36 -1.24 8.73
N ASP A 125 10.03 -2.53 8.67
CA ASP A 125 11.02 -3.60 8.47
C ASP A 125 11.61 -3.52 7.04
N ILE A 126 10.73 -3.27 6.07
CA ILE A 126 11.15 -3.07 4.67
C ILE A 126 11.88 -1.75 4.50
N SER A 127 11.45 -0.69 5.18
CA SER A 127 12.16 0.59 5.23
C SER A 127 13.59 0.44 5.75
N GLN A 128 13.79 -0.29 6.85
CA GLN A 128 15.12 -0.53 7.43
C GLN A 128 16.02 -1.38 6.53
N SER A 129 15.47 -2.42 5.90
CA SER A 129 16.25 -3.29 5.01
C SER A 129 16.63 -2.64 3.68
N THR A 130 15.80 -1.73 3.17
CA THR A 130 16.03 -1.06 1.88
C THR A 130 16.68 0.33 2.00
N GLY A 131 16.60 0.95 3.18
CA GLY A 131 17.04 2.33 3.43
C GLY A 131 16.09 3.41 2.92
N TYR A 132 14.91 3.04 2.39
CA TYR A 132 13.89 3.99 1.95
C TYR A 132 13.00 4.43 3.09
N ASP A 133 12.46 5.65 3.03
CA ASP A 133 11.45 6.11 3.97
C ASP A 133 10.19 5.23 3.94
N THR A 134 9.54 5.07 5.09
CA THR A 134 8.28 4.32 5.24
C THR A 134 7.20 4.81 4.25
N SER A 135 7.16 6.12 3.97
CA SER A 135 6.21 6.71 3.01
C SER A 135 6.49 6.29 1.57
N VAL A 136 7.77 6.11 1.21
CA VAL A 136 8.19 5.62 -0.11
C VAL A 136 7.82 4.15 -0.27
N VAL A 137 8.08 3.32 0.74
CA VAL A 137 7.69 1.89 0.74
C VAL A 137 6.17 1.74 0.64
N SER A 138 5.41 2.54 1.40
CA SER A 138 3.95 2.55 1.34
C SER A 138 3.43 2.87 -0.07
N ARG A 139 3.96 3.93 -0.70
CA ARG A 139 3.60 4.28 -2.09
C ARG A 139 4.03 3.23 -3.10
N ALA A 140 5.18 2.60 -2.90
CA ALA A 140 5.70 1.56 -3.79
C ALA A 140 4.87 0.26 -3.76
N THR A 141 4.14 0.00 -2.67
CA THR A 141 3.36 -1.25 -2.47
C THR A 141 1.86 -1.06 -2.73
N GLN A 142 1.36 0.18 -2.69
CA GLN A 142 -0.05 0.46 -2.87
C GLN A 142 -0.53 0.20 -4.31
N GLY A 143 -1.61 -0.58 -4.45
CA GLY A 143 -2.21 -0.90 -5.75
C GLY A 143 -1.28 -1.72 -6.66
N LYS A 144 -0.39 -2.51 -6.05
CA LYS A 144 0.60 -3.32 -6.75
C LYS A 144 0.39 -4.79 -6.41
N TYR A 145 0.59 -5.64 -7.41
CA TYR A 145 0.30 -7.07 -7.32
C TYR A 145 1.48 -7.91 -7.77
N VAL A 146 1.66 -9.06 -7.14
CA VAL A 146 2.67 -10.04 -7.47
C VAL A 146 2.01 -11.34 -7.91
N LEU A 147 2.44 -11.85 -9.06
CA LEU A 147 2.14 -13.19 -9.53
C LEU A 147 3.10 -14.18 -8.85
N THR A 148 2.56 -15.26 -8.32
CA THR A 148 3.30 -16.35 -7.69
C THR A 148 2.78 -17.69 -8.22
N PRO A 149 3.49 -18.81 -7.99
CA PRO A 149 2.99 -20.14 -8.34
C PRO A 149 1.65 -20.50 -7.68
N TRP A 150 1.30 -19.85 -6.55
CA TRP A 150 0.06 -20.10 -5.81
C TRP A 150 -1.05 -19.09 -6.11
N GLY A 151 -0.81 -18.12 -6.99
CA GLY A 151 -1.78 -17.11 -7.39
C GLY A 151 -1.27 -15.68 -7.36
N ILE A 152 -2.18 -14.74 -7.55
CA ILE A 152 -1.89 -13.30 -7.56
C ILE A 152 -2.23 -12.71 -6.20
N PHE A 153 -1.25 -12.05 -5.57
CA PHE A 153 -1.42 -11.41 -4.26
C PHE A 153 -1.18 -9.90 -4.36
N SER A 154 -1.95 -9.13 -3.60
CA SER A 154 -1.63 -7.71 -3.39
C SER A 154 -0.38 -7.61 -2.52
N LEU A 155 0.51 -6.67 -2.80
CA LEU A 155 1.67 -6.43 -1.94
C LEU A 155 1.27 -6.07 -0.49
N LYS A 156 0.10 -5.46 -0.31
CA LYS A 156 -0.45 -5.14 1.01
C LYS A 156 -0.72 -6.38 1.86
N PHE A 157 -1.02 -7.52 1.24
CA PHE A 157 -1.30 -8.79 1.91
C PHE A 157 -0.16 -9.25 2.82
N PHE A 158 1.09 -9.00 2.39
CA PHE A 158 2.28 -9.40 3.15
C PHE A 158 2.55 -8.55 4.38
N PHE A 159 1.90 -7.39 4.50
CA PHE A 159 2.06 -6.50 5.66
C PHE A 159 1.01 -6.84 6.72
N ASN A 160 1.29 -7.90 7.47
CA ASN A 160 0.49 -8.34 8.59
C ASN A 160 1.15 -7.89 9.90
N GLU A 161 0.60 -6.83 10.51
CA GLU A 161 0.95 -6.46 11.87
C GLU A 161 0.59 -7.63 12.81
N ARG A 162 1.57 -8.17 13.53
CA ARG A 162 1.24 -8.79 14.81
C ARG A 162 0.99 -7.67 15.80
N PHE A 163 -0.20 -7.65 16.37
CA PHE A 163 -0.44 -6.98 17.63
C PHE A 163 0.54 -7.62 18.62
N ASN A 164 1.64 -6.91 18.93
CA ASN A 164 2.59 -7.38 19.93
C ASN A 164 1.85 -7.43 21.27
N ASP A 165 1.89 -8.57 21.99
CA ASP A 165 1.27 -8.73 23.32
C ASP A 165 1.71 -7.65 24.33
N SER A 166 2.90 -7.05 24.15
CA SER A 166 3.36 -5.92 24.97
C SER A 166 2.63 -4.62 24.68
N ASP A 167 2.32 -4.35 23.41
CA ASP A 167 1.51 -3.19 23.00
C ASP A 167 0.03 -3.42 23.27
N ASP A 168 -0.43 -4.68 23.32
CA ASP A 168 -1.82 -5.01 23.64
C ASP A 168 -2.12 -4.71 25.10
N THR A 169 -1.17 -4.91 26.01
CA THR A 169 -1.32 -4.51 27.43
C THR A 169 -1.43 -2.99 27.54
N SER A 170 -0.50 -2.23 26.96
CA SER A 170 -0.53 -0.76 27.01
C SER A 170 -1.72 -0.17 26.25
N SER A 171 -2.13 -0.76 25.11
CA SER A 171 -3.29 -0.30 24.34
C SER A 171 -4.59 -0.60 25.07
N ARG A 172 -4.72 -1.75 25.73
CA ARG A 172 -5.89 -2.07 26.57
C ARG A 172 -5.96 -1.15 27.79
N GLU A 173 -4.83 -0.84 28.43
CA GLU A 173 -4.76 0.13 29.52
C GLU A 173 -5.16 1.54 29.05
N ILE A 174 -4.68 1.98 27.89
CA ILE A 174 -5.07 3.27 27.29
C ILE A 174 -6.55 3.29 26.93
N ILE A 175 -7.10 2.21 26.36
CA ILE A 175 -8.53 2.10 26.03
C ILE A 175 -9.39 2.10 27.30
N ALA A 176 -8.93 1.43 28.37
CA ALA A 176 -9.61 1.44 29.66
C ALA A 176 -9.61 2.83 30.30
N ALA A 177 -8.45 3.50 30.33
CA ALA A 177 -8.33 4.88 30.81
C ALA A 177 -9.15 5.87 29.98
N LEU A 178 -9.22 5.67 28.65
CA LEU A 178 -10.06 6.45 27.75
C LEU A 178 -11.55 6.29 28.10
N ARG A 179 -12.02 5.07 28.36
CA ARG A 179 -13.41 4.83 28.79
C ARG A 179 -13.72 5.51 30.10
N GLU A 180 -12.84 5.40 31.09
CA GLU A 180 -13.03 6.04 32.41
C GLU A 180 -13.12 7.56 32.30
N ILE A 181 -12.27 8.19 31.48
CA ILE A 181 -12.31 9.63 31.21
C ILE A 181 -13.63 10.05 30.56
N VAL A 182 -14.12 9.26 29.60
CA VAL A 182 -15.37 9.53 28.88
C VAL A 182 -16.59 9.27 29.76
N GLU A 183 -16.56 8.26 30.63
CA GLU A 183 -17.63 7.98 31.58
C GLU A 183 -17.75 9.06 32.67
N GLY A 184 -16.62 9.64 33.08
CA GLY A 184 -16.54 10.72 34.06
C GLY A 184 -16.70 12.14 33.50
N GLU A 185 -16.97 12.30 32.20
CA GLU A 185 -17.07 13.62 31.57
C GLU A 185 -18.42 14.32 31.85
N ASP A 186 -18.43 15.65 31.80
CA ASP A 186 -19.68 16.41 31.80
C ASP A 186 -20.39 16.22 30.45
N ARG A 187 -21.54 15.52 30.45
CA ARG A 187 -22.34 15.26 29.25
C ARG A 187 -22.90 16.52 28.58
N ARG A 188 -22.93 17.66 29.28
CA ARG A 188 -23.29 18.96 28.68
C ARG A 188 -22.14 19.55 27.86
N HIS A 189 -20.91 19.22 28.21
CA HIS A 189 -19.68 19.70 27.56
C HIS A 189 -18.68 18.54 27.34
N PRO A 190 -18.99 17.60 26.44
CA PRO A 190 -18.16 16.42 26.21
C PRO A 190 -16.76 16.79 25.74
N LEU A 191 -15.76 16.04 26.21
CA LEU A 191 -14.35 16.32 25.95
C LEU A 191 -14.01 16.02 24.49
N ASN A 192 -13.29 16.95 23.85
CA ASN A 192 -12.75 16.73 22.51
C ASN A 192 -11.47 15.85 22.57
N ASP A 193 -11.07 15.29 21.42
CA ASP A 193 -9.94 14.35 21.36
C ASP A 193 -8.61 15.00 21.83
N ASP A 194 -8.48 16.33 21.73
CA ASP A 194 -7.29 17.07 22.21
C ASP A 194 -7.26 17.15 23.75
N ALA A 195 -8.39 17.45 24.39
CA ALA A 195 -8.53 17.48 25.85
C ALA A 195 -8.39 16.09 26.47
N VAL A 196 -8.91 15.06 25.79
CA VAL A 196 -8.73 13.67 26.19
C VAL A 196 -7.25 13.26 26.11
N ALA A 197 -6.53 13.68 25.06
CA ALA A 197 -5.09 13.44 24.95
C ALA A 197 -4.31 14.10 26.09
N GLU A 198 -4.68 15.32 26.49
CA GLU A 198 -4.07 16.01 27.62
C GLU A 198 -4.30 15.26 28.94
N GLN A 199 -5.53 14.80 29.20
CA GLN A 199 -5.83 14.03 30.42
C GLN A 199 -5.11 12.69 30.48
N LEU A 200 -5.02 11.98 29.34
CA LEU A 200 -4.22 10.76 29.24
C LEU A 200 -2.74 11.05 29.50
N SER A 201 -2.20 12.17 29.00
CA SER A 201 -0.82 12.58 29.28
C SER A 201 -0.57 12.87 30.75
N ARG A 202 -1.56 13.42 31.49
CA ARG A 202 -1.47 13.63 32.95
C ARG A 202 -1.46 12.31 33.72
N ARG A 203 -2.09 11.26 33.20
CA ARG A 203 -2.09 9.90 33.75
C ARG A 203 -0.83 9.09 33.36
N GLY A 204 0.12 9.70 32.66
CA GLY A 204 1.38 9.07 32.24
C GLY A 204 1.38 8.52 30.80
N PHE A 205 0.24 8.58 30.09
CA PHE A 205 0.12 8.10 28.72
C PHE A 205 0.36 9.23 27.71
N LYS A 206 1.58 9.35 27.18
CA LYS A 206 1.91 10.33 26.13
C LYS A 206 1.32 9.90 24.79
N VAL A 207 0.08 10.30 24.52
CA VAL A 207 -0.63 9.99 23.27
C VAL A 207 -0.99 11.25 22.49
N ALA A 208 -0.90 11.19 21.16
CA ALA A 208 -1.32 12.29 20.29
C ALA A 208 -2.82 12.19 19.96
N ARG A 209 -3.44 13.31 19.58
CA ARG A 209 -4.86 13.38 19.18
C ARG A 209 -5.29 12.30 18.18
N ARG A 210 -4.46 12.04 17.16
CA ARG A 210 -4.75 11.01 16.14
C ARG A 210 -4.80 9.59 16.72
N THR A 211 -3.96 9.32 17.73
CA THR A 211 -3.94 8.05 18.46
C THR A 211 -5.19 7.89 19.33
N VAL A 212 -5.63 8.97 19.98
CA VAL A 212 -6.89 8.99 20.72
C VAL A 212 -8.07 8.70 19.80
N ALA A 213 -8.12 9.32 18.61
CA ALA A 213 -9.18 9.06 17.63
C ALA A 213 -9.22 7.59 17.19
N LYS A 214 -8.05 6.99 16.91
CA LYS A 214 -7.92 5.56 16.58
C LYS A 214 -8.47 4.66 17.69
N TYR A 215 -8.06 4.90 18.94
CA TYR A 215 -8.49 4.09 20.09
C TYR A 215 -9.96 4.32 20.47
N ARG A 216 -10.47 5.53 20.27
CA ARG A 216 -11.89 5.87 20.44
C ARG A 216 -12.77 5.05 19.48
N GLU A 217 -12.36 4.94 18.21
CA GLU A 217 -13.05 4.11 17.21
C GLU A 217 -12.99 2.62 17.57
N GLN A 218 -11.83 2.10 17.99
CA GLN A 218 -11.71 0.72 18.47
C GLN A 218 -12.57 0.43 19.71
N ALA A 219 -12.73 1.40 20.60
CA ALA A 219 -13.53 1.28 21.81
C ALA A 219 -15.05 1.44 21.58
N GLY A 220 -15.47 1.83 20.37
CA GLY A 220 -16.88 2.10 20.03
C GLY A 220 -17.42 3.42 20.59
N ILE A 221 -16.55 4.35 20.98
CA ILE A 221 -16.96 5.62 21.60
C ILE A 221 -17.27 6.66 20.51
N PRO A 222 -18.45 7.29 20.50
CA PRO A 222 -18.78 8.30 19.49
C PRO A 222 -18.00 9.61 19.68
N VAL A 223 -17.89 10.42 18.63
CA VAL A 223 -17.23 11.74 18.68
C VAL A 223 -17.91 12.67 19.68
N ALA A 224 -17.17 13.63 20.26
CA ALA A 224 -17.67 14.53 21.30
C ALA A 224 -19.04 15.16 20.96
N ARG A 225 -19.23 15.58 19.69
CA ARG A 225 -20.50 16.16 19.22
C ARG A 225 -21.72 15.24 19.42
N LEU A 226 -21.54 13.92 19.33
CA LEU A 226 -22.59 12.93 19.48
C LEU A 226 -22.78 12.46 20.92
N ARG A 227 -21.86 12.82 21.83
CA ARG A 227 -21.95 12.53 23.27
C ARG A 227 -22.65 13.62 24.08
N ARG A 228 -23.00 14.74 23.45
CA ARG A 228 -23.65 15.86 24.12
C ARG A 228 -25.13 15.56 24.35
N GLU A 229 -25.56 15.52 25.62
CA GLU A 229 -26.97 15.50 25.99
C GLU A 229 -27.50 16.95 26.07
N LEU A 230 -28.74 17.17 25.61
CA LEU A 230 -29.41 18.49 25.62
C LEU A 230 -29.93 18.84 27.02
#